data_AF-A0A497MIN9-F1
#
_entry.id   AF-A0A497MIN9-F1
#
_cell.length_a   1.000
_cell.length_b   1.000
_cell.length_c   1.000
_cell.angle_alpha   90.00
_cell.angle_beta   90.00
_cell.angle_gamma   90.00
#
_symmetry.space_group_name_H-M   'P 1'
#
loop_
_entity.id
_entity.type
_entity.pdbx_description
1 polymer ?
#
loop_
_entity_poly.entity_id
_entity_poly.type
_entity_poly.pdbx_seq_one_letter_code
_entity_poly.pdbx_strand_id
1 'polypeptide(L)' 'MRRSKLEMYIDILKVLAQRGPLKLTHIMYKANVNCSVLKEYLQFLMEHDLVEERTVGKKRVV' A
#
# COMPACT_ATOMS: atom_id res chain seq x y z
N MET A 1 20.63 6.09 9.61
CA MET A 1 20.45 5.65 8.21
C MET A 1 19.09 6.14 7.72
N ARG A 2 19.04 6.91 6.64
CA ARG A 2 17.78 7.38 6.02
C ARG A 2 17.24 6.25 5.15
N ARG A 3 15.96 5.90 5.29
CA ARG A 3 15.33 4.88 4.42
C ARG A 3 15.38 5.33 2.96
N SER A 4 15.82 4.43 2.10
CA SER A 4 15.81 4.59 0.65
C SER A 4 14.40 4.38 0.08
N LYS A 5 14.18 4.89 -1.13
CA LYS A 5 12.94 4.69 -1.88
C LYS A 5 12.64 3.21 -2.11
N LEU A 6 13.67 2.40 -2.38
CA LEU A 6 13.54 0.96 -2.58
C LEU A 6 13.12 0.23 -1.30
N GLU A 7 13.71 0.57 -0.16
CA GLU A 7 13.30 0.00 1.13
C GLU A 7 11.82 0.29 1.44
N MET A 8 11.33 1.49 1.09
CA MET A 8 9.91 1.82 1.25
C MET A 8 9.00 0.97 0.36
N TYR A 9 9.38 0.72 -0.90
CA TYR A 9 8.64 -0.20 -1.78
C TYR A 9 8.58 -1.61 -1.19
N ILE A 10 9.72 -2.12 -0.72
CA ILE A 10 9.82 -3.44 -0.10
C ILE A 10 8.94 -3.51 1.17
N ASP A 11 8.93 -2.47 2.00
CA ASP A 11 8.09 -2.41 3.19
C ASP A 11 6.60 -2.48 2.84
N ILE A 12 6.16 -1.71 1.84
CA ILE A 12 4.75 -1.72 1.37
C ILE A 12 4.37 -3.12 0.88
N LEU A 13 5.20 -3.73 0.03
CA LEU A 13 4.96 -5.07 -0.52
C LEU A 13 4.93 -6.14 0.58
N LYS A 14 5.85 -6.08 1.56
CA LYS A 14 5.85 -6.99 2.71
C LYS A 14 4.58 -6.88 3.53
N VAL A 15 4.12 -5.66 3.81
CA VAL A 15 2.89 -5.41 4.57
C VAL A 15 1.67 -6.00 3.86
N LEU A 16 1.58 -5.81 2.54
CA LEU A 16 0.51 -6.36 1.71
C LEU A 16 0.57 -7.89 1.64
N ALA A 17 1.76 -8.46 1.41
CA ALA A 17 1.94 -9.91 1.31
C ALA A 17 1.61 -10.64 2.62
N GLN A 18 1.94 -10.06 3.78
CA GLN A 18 1.71 -10.70 5.08
C GLN A 18 0.26 -10.59 5.58
N ARG A 19 -0.46 -9.53 5.20
CA ARG A 19 -1.77 -9.20 5.80
C ARG A 19 -2.92 -9.26 4.80
N GLY A 20 -2.62 -9.40 3.52
CA GLY A 20 -3.61 -9.35 2.45
C GLY A 20 -4.11 -7.92 2.17
N PRO A 21 -5.31 -7.76 1.58
CA PRO A 21 -5.82 -6.46 1.20
C PRO A 21 -6.09 -5.60 2.44
N LEU A 22 -5.48 -4.41 2.46
CA LEU A 22 -5.54 -3.47 3.58
C LEU A 22 -6.06 -2.11 3.10
N LYS A 23 -6.73 -1.40 4.01
CA LYS A 23 -7.02 0.03 3.81
C LYS A 23 -5.73 0.82 3.73
N LEU A 24 -5.72 1.88 2.92
CA LEU A 24 -4.59 2.79 2.74
C LEU A 24 -3.98 3.26 4.08
N THR A 25 -4.84 3.58 5.06
CA THR A 25 -4.40 4.01 6.40
C THR A 25 -3.60 2.94 7.14
N HIS A 26 -3.96 1.66 7.01
CA HIS A 26 -3.21 0.57 7.64
C HIS A 26 -1.86 0.33 6.98
N ILE A 27 -1.77 0.50 5.66
CA ILE A 27 -0.50 0.42 4.94
C ILE A 27 0.41 1.58 5.37
N MET A 28 -0.14 2.80 5.41
CA MET A 28 0.55 4.02 5.84
C MET A 28 1.20 3.86 7.23
N TYR A 29 0.43 3.42 8.22
CA TYR A 29 0.93 3.24 9.59
C TYR A 29 2.00 2.15 9.70
N LYS A 30 1.92 1.09 8.89
CA LYS A 30 2.85 -0.05 8.96
C LYS A 30 4.12 0.18 8.16
N ALA A 31 4.00 0.78 6.98
CA ALA A 31 5.14 1.14 6.15
C ALA A 31 5.82 2.42 6.65
N ASN A 32 5.22 3.17 7.59
CA ASN A 32 5.76 4.43 8.11
C ASN A 32 6.14 5.40 6.96
N VAL A 33 5.18 5.59 6.04
CA VAL A 33 5.25 6.49 4.87
C VAL A 33 4.07 7.46 4.97
N ASN A 34 4.22 8.69 4.50
CA ASN A 34 3.10 9.64 4.47
C ASN A 34 2.06 9.26 3.39
N CYS A 35 0.84 9.79 3.49
CA CYS A 35 -0.26 9.43 2.59
C CYS A 35 0.03 9.81 1.12
N SER A 36 0.62 10.97 0.85
CA SER A 36 0.90 11.44 -0.52
C SER A 36 1.92 10.56 -1.23
N VAL A 37 3.06 10.30 -0.56
CA VAL A 37 4.14 9.45 -1.05
C VAL A 37 3.68 7.99 -1.16
N LEU A 38 2.85 7.52 -0.23
CA LEU A 38 2.27 6.18 -0.33
C LEU A 38 1.40 6.03 -1.58
N LYS A 39 0.60 7.04 -1.94
CA LYS A 39 -0.20 7.01 -3.17
C LYS A 39 0.68 6.96 -4.42
N GLU A 40 1.72 7.78 -4.49
CA GLU A 40 2.69 7.73 -5.60
C GLU A 40 3.36 6.35 -5.70
N TYR A 41 3.70 5.75 -4.56
CA TYR A 41 4.33 4.44 -4.54
C TYR A 41 3.38 3.32 -4.92
N LEU A 42 2.14 3.35 -4.43
CA LEU A 42 1.12 2.39 -4.84
C LEU A 42 0.81 2.54 -6.34
N GLN A 43 0.73 3.77 -6.85
CA GLN A 43 0.54 4.00 -8.29
C GLN A 43 1.67 3.37 -9.10
N PHE A 44 2.93 3.63 -8.74
CA PHE A 44 4.08 3.00 -9.40
C PHE A 44 4.02 1.46 -9.32
N LEU A 45 3.67 0.90 -8.17
CA LEU A 45 3.55 -0.55 -8.00
C LEU A 45 2.39 -1.14 -8.82
N MET A 46 1.28 -0.41 -8.98
CA MET A 46 0.15 -0.80 -9.83
C MET A 46 0.51 -0.72 -11.33
N GLU A 47 1.22 0.32 -11.76
CA GLU A 47 1.71 0.46 -13.14
C GLU A 47 2.66 -0.66 -13.56
N HIS A 48 3.31 -1.32 -12.58
CA HIS A 48 4.20 -2.47 -12.78
C HIS A 48 3.55 -3.83 -12.44
N ASP A 49 2.23 -3.88 -12.26
CA ASP A 49 1.47 -5.11 -11.94
C ASP A 49 1.93 -5.82 -10.65
N LEU A 50 2.55 -5.10 -9.71
CA LEU A 50 3.02 -5.65 -8.43
C LEU A 50 1.95 -5.58 -7.33
N VAL A 51 0.99 -4.68 -7.46
CA VAL A 51 -0.13 -4.47 -6.54
C VAL A 51 -1.38 -4.17 -7.36
N GLU A 52 -2.55 -4.52 -6.85
CA GLU A 52 -3.84 -4.16 -7.43
C GLU A 52 -4.76 -3.56 -6.36
N GLU A 53 -5.63 -2.64 -6.78
CA GLU A 53 -6.68 -2.12 -5.90
C GLU A 53 -7.86 -3.10 -5.84
N ARG A 54 -8.24 -3.50 -4.62
CA ARG A 54 -9.43 -4.34 -4.39
C ARG A 54 -10.43 -3.63 -3.49
N THR A 55 -11.66 -3.51 -3.97
CA THR A 55 -12.78 -3.02 -3.16
C THR A 55 -13.26 -4.11 -2.20
N VAL A 56 -12.80 -4.05 -0.94
CA VAL A 56 -13.22 -4.98 0.11
C VAL A 56 -14.47 -4.44 0.81
N GLY A 57 -15.63 -4.96 0.41
CA GLY A 57 -16.93 -4.72 1.06
C GLY A 57 -17.91 -3.92 0.21
N LYS A 58 -18.88 -4.61 -0.40
CA LYS A 58 -20.13 -3.98 -0.85
C LYS A 58 -21.08 -3.89 0.35
N LYS A 59 -21.04 -2.80 1.13
CA LYS A 59 -22.25 -2.44 1.90
C LYS A 59 -23.19 -1.69 0.96
N ARG A 60 -23.99 -2.45 0.19
CA ARG A 60 -25.31 -1.97 -0.22
C ARG A 60 -26.16 -1.98 1.04
N VAL A 61 -26.37 -0.81 1.63
CA VAL A 61 -27.49 -0.60 2.54
C VAL A 61 -28.55 0.05 1.66
N VAL A 62 -29.68 -0.64 1.52
CA VAL A 62 -30.88 -0.18 0.81
C VAL A 62 -31.48 1.01 1.53
#